data_AF-A0A949W206-F1
#
_entry.id   AF-A0A949W206-F1
#
_cell.length_a   1.000
_cell.length_b   1.000
_cell.length_c   1.000
_cell.angle_alpha   90.00
_cell.angle_beta   90.00
_cell.angle_gamma   90.00
#
_symmetry.space_group_name_H-M   'P 1'
#
loop_
_entity.id
_entity.type
_entity.pdbx_description
1 polymer ?
#
loop_
_entity_poly.entity_id
_entity_poly.type
_entity_poly.pdbx_seq_one_letter_code
_entity_poly.pdbx_strand_id
1 'polypeptide(L)'
;MLEEIESRFKSRNEEKEVPVGFFRLPVPDYSMDGFREALNNAILHRDYSRLAAVYCQWRPDHILITSPGGFPEGITVSNLLVHEPNPRNLRLADAFIRVGLVEQTGRGVDRIFMGQLKYGRPVPDYGRTDSTGVRVVLRGGAASLEFAAFVYELDKAGHPLSLDDLLILNTLYLEGRIDTETARSLIQKEKGHARMTLERLHEAGLVEARGGGRGRVYHLTATLYRRFKGEAEYARAKGFEPHQQEQMILDYVKAHKKITRAQAADLCQISSDQAFRLLKKIREKFPQLKLEGSRRGAFYLWVE
;
A
#
# COMPACT_ATOMS: atom_id res chain seq x y z
N MET A 1 13.41 -1.03 32.20
CA MET A 1 13.83 -0.48 30.89
C MET A 1 12.72 -0.57 29.84
N LEU A 2 12.23 -1.76 29.45
CA LEU A 2 11.15 -1.87 28.44
C LEU A 2 9.87 -1.15 28.85
N GLU A 3 9.44 -1.33 30.10
CA GLU A 3 8.28 -0.62 30.67
C GLU A 3 8.44 0.91 30.64
N GLU A 4 9.66 1.41 30.84
CA GLU A 4 9.96 2.84 30.80
C GLU A 4 9.87 3.38 29.37
N ILE A 5 10.39 2.64 28.38
CA ILE A 5 10.25 3.00 26.96
C ILE A 5 8.77 3.00 26.56
N GLU A 6 8.00 2.01 26.99
CA GLU A 6 6.56 1.93 26.76
C GLU A 6 5.81 3.11 27.42
N SER A 7 6.14 3.46 28.66
CA SER A 7 5.56 4.62 29.34
C SER A 7 5.84 5.92 28.58
N ARG A 8 7.10 6.14 28.17
CA ARG A 8 7.49 7.30 27.34
C ARG A 8 6.77 7.29 26.00
N PHE A 9 6.60 6.12 25.38
CA PHE A 9 5.88 6.00 24.13
C PHE A 9 4.43 6.44 24.29
N LYS A 10 3.72 5.90 25.28
CA LYS A 10 2.32 6.24 25.58
C LYS A 10 2.14 7.73 25.87
N SER A 11 3.08 8.35 26.59
CA SER A 11 3.01 9.78 26.91
C SER A 11 3.13 10.70 25.70
N ARG A 12 3.74 10.22 24.61
CA ARG A 12 3.99 10.99 23.37
C ARG A 12 3.07 10.59 22.21
N ASN A 13 2.49 9.40 22.26
CA ASN A 13 1.62 8.88 21.20
C ASN A 13 0.25 9.56 21.29
N GLU A 14 -0.03 10.46 20.38
CA GLU A 14 -1.34 11.09 20.28
C GLU A 14 -2.35 10.13 19.62
N GLU A 15 -3.62 10.31 19.94
CA GLU A 15 -4.72 9.53 19.39
C GLU A 15 -5.80 10.45 18.85
N LYS A 16 -6.34 10.10 17.68
CA LYS A 16 -7.52 10.75 17.11
C LYS A 16 -8.70 9.82 17.23
N GLU A 17 -9.88 10.35 17.52
CA GLU A 17 -11.10 9.56 17.57
C GLU A 17 -11.88 9.73 16.26
N VAL A 18 -12.33 8.60 15.70
CA VAL A 18 -13.20 8.56 14.52
C VAL A 18 -14.56 8.01 14.92
N PRO A 19 -15.67 8.72 14.65
CA PRO A 19 -16.99 8.16 14.88
C PRO A 19 -17.26 7.02 13.89
N VAL A 20 -17.62 5.84 14.40
CA VAL A 20 -18.03 4.67 13.62
C VAL A 20 -19.36 4.17 14.16
N GLY A 21 -20.46 4.58 13.51
CA GLY A 21 -21.80 4.40 14.03
C GLY A 21 -21.96 5.09 15.40
N PHE A 22 -22.32 4.32 16.43
CA PHE A 22 -22.44 4.80 17.81
C PHE A 22 -21.14 4.71 18.62
N PHE A 23 -20.07 4.16 18.04
CA PHE A 23 -18.79 3.97 18.72
C PHE A 23 -17.77 5.02 18.27
N ARG A 24 -16.73 5.22 19.09
CA ARG A 24 -15.53 5.97 18.71
C ARG A 24 -14.35 5.03 18.58
N LEU A 25 -13.74 5.01 17.40
CA LEU A 25 -12.55 4.25 17.11
C LEU A 25 -11.32 5.11 17.45
N PRO A 26 -10.48 4.71 18.42
CA PRO A 26 -9.20 5.36 18.63
C PRO A 26 -8.21 5.01 17.50
N VAL A 27 -7.62 6.04 16.91
CA VAL A 27 -6.62 5.97 15.84
C VAL A 27 -5.33 6.62 16.35
N PRO A 28 -4.42 5.83 16.95
CA PRO A 28 -3.14 6.33 17.42
C PRO A 28 -2.19 6.71 16.29
N ASP A 29 -1.31 7.67 16.55
CA ASP A 29 -0.21 8.07 15.67
C ASP A 29 0.73 6.90 15.34
N TYR A 30 0.92 5.99 16.30
CA TYR A 30 1.65 4.74 16.12
C TYR A 30 0.94 3.59 16.85
N SER A 31 0.86 2.43 16.21
CA SER A 31 0.36 1.20 16.86
C SER A 31 1.29 0.78 17.98
N MET A 32 0.78 0.72 19.21
CA MET A 32 1.54 0.25 20.37
C MET A 32 2.04 -1.18 20.17
N ASP A 33 1.20 -2.07 19.63
CA ASP A 33 1.57 -3.47 19.39
C ASP A 33 2.67 -3.57 18.33
N GLY A 34 2.53 -2.80 17.24
CA GLY A 34 3.53 -2.79 16.17
C GLY A 34 4.87 -2.20 16.63
N PHE A 35 4.83 -1.16 17.46
CA PHE A 35 6.03 -0.57 18.08
C PHE A 35 6.71 -1.53 19.05
N ARG A 36 5.95 -2.13 19.97
CA ARG A 36 6.46 -3.08 20.97
C ARG A 36 7.14 -4.26 20.29
N GLU A 37 6.50 -4.82 19.27
CA GLU A 37 7.03 -5.93 18.50
C GLU A 37 8.31 -5.56 17.75
N ALA A 38 8.35 -4.38 17.11
CA ALA A 38 9.56 -3.90 16.44
C ALA A 38 10.73 -3.70 17.43
N LEU A 39 10.44 -3.18 18.63
CA LEU A 39 11.44 -3.02 19.69
C LEU A 39 11.93 -4.37 20.25
N ASN A 40 11.01 -5.30 20.49
CA ASN A 40 11.33 -6.64 20.97
C ASN A 40 12.19 -7.39 19.95
N ASN A 41 11.85 -7.32 18.66
CA ASN A 41 12.64 -7.91 17.58
C ASN A 41 14.03 -7.28 17.51
N ALA A 42 14.14 -5.96 17.67
CA ALA A 42 15.43 -5.28 17.68
C ALA A 42 16.33 -5.75 18.84
N ILE A 43 15.77 -6.03 20.01
CA ILE A 43 16.54 -6.53 21.17
C ILE A 43 16.87 -8.02 21.00
N LEU A 44 15.86 -8.84 20.67
CA LEU A 44 15.98 -10.29 20.55
C LEU A 44 16.99 -10.69 19.47
N HIS A 45 16.96 -10.02 18.32
CA HIS A 45 17.83 -10.30 17.18
C HIS A 45 19.07 -9.40 17.12
N ARG A 46 19.40 -8.68 18.20
CA ARG A 46 20.64 -7.91 18.28
C ARG A 46 21.85 -8.83 18.16
N ASP A 47 22.86 -8.40 17.42
CA ASP A 47 24.19 -8.99 17.47
C ASP A 47 24.91 -8.56 18.76
N TYR A 48 24.83 -9.42 19.78
CA TYR A 48 25.42 -9.18 21.10
C TYR A 48 26.95 -9.24 21.12
N SER A 49 27.61 -9.65 20.03
CA SER A 49 29.08 -9.55 19.91
C SER A 49 29.55 -8.11 19.67
N ARG A 50 28.65 -7.22 19.22
CA ARG A 50 28.95 -5.81 18.94
C ARG A 50 28.65 -4.94 20.16
N LEU A 51 29.47 -3.91 20.38
CA LEU A 51 29.28 -2.95 21.48
C LEU A 51 28.16 -1.91 21.21
N ALA A 52 27.70 -1.78 19.96
CA ALA A 52 26.67 -0.81 19.60
C ALA A 52 25.31 -1.12 20.26
N ALA A 53 24.56 -0.10 20.69
CA ALA A 53 23.24 -0.27 21.31
C ALA A 53 22.12 -0.40 20.25
N VAL A 54 20.95 -0.87 20.69
CA VAL A 54 19.70 -0.65 19.94
C VAL A 54 19.32 0.82 20.10
N TYR A 55 19.09 1.51 18.98
CA TYR A 55 18.62 2.90 18.99
C TYR A 55 17.15 2.95 18.63
N CYS A 56 16.35 3.59 19.47
CA CYS A 56 14.96 3.96 19.16
C CYS A 56 14.89 5.48 19.06
N GLN A 57 14.59 6.00 17.87
CA GLN A 57 14.56 7.43 17.58
C GLN A 57 13.16 7.83 17.10
N TRP A 58 12.48 8.65 17.90
CA TRP A 58 11.18 9.21 17.53
C TRP A 58 11.35 10.59 16.87
N ARG A 59 11.16 10.62 15.55
CA ARG A 59 11.22 11.82 14.70
C ARG A 59 9.80 12.36 14.44
N PRO A 60 9.66 13.61 13.95
CA PRO A 60 8.34 14.19 13.71
C PRO A 60 7.42 13.35 12.81
N ASP A 61 7.98 12.66 11.81
CA ASP A 61 7.24 11.93 10.78
C ASP A 61 7.36 10.39 10.88
N HIS A 62 8.25 9.88 11.74
CA HIS A 62 8.48 8.43 11.87
C HIS A 62 9.18 8.04 13.17
N ILE A 63 9.08 6.76 13.53
CA ILE A 63 9.95 6.12 14.52
C ILE A 63 10.95 5.23 13.78
N LEU A 64 12.25 5.44 14.04
CA LEU A 64 13.34 4.62 13.53
C LEU A 64 13.89 3.74 14.66
N ILE A 65 13.85 2.43 14.47
CA ILE A 65 14.52 1.48 15.37
C ILE A 65 15.69 0.83 14.61
N THR A 66 16.89 0.95 15.17
CA THR A 66 18.13 0.38 14.61
C THR A 66 18.68 -0.67 15.56
N SER A 67 18.84 -1.90 15.08
CA SER A 67 19.50 -2.99 15.80
C SER A 67 20.87 -3.32 15.17
N PRO A 68 21.93 -3.49 15.99
CA PRO A 68 23.25 -3.94 15.51
C PRO A 68 23.21 -5.35 14.90
N GLY A 69 23.93 -5.53 13.79
CA GLY A 69 23.96 -6.77 13.02
C GLY A 69 22.85 -6.80 11.97
N GLY A 70 23.12 -7.40 10.80
CA GLY A 70 22.13 -7.52 9.73
C GLY A 70 20.98 -8.49 10.05
N PHE A 71 20.23 -8.92 9.04
CA PHE A 71 19.27 -10.01 9.24
C PHE A 71 19.98 -11.33 9.61
N PRO A 72 19.32 -12.24 10.35
CA PRO A 72 19.79 -13.62 10.49
C PRO A 72 19.97 -14.29 9.12
N GLU A 73 20.77 -15.35 9.08
CA GLU A 73 21.04 -16.09 7.83
C GLU A 73 19.72 -16.58 7.20
N GLY A 74 19.62 -16.43 5.87
CA GLY A 74 18.44 -16.79 5.09
C GLY A 74 17.28 -15.78 5.12
N ILE A 75 17.35 -14.73 5.96
CA ILE A 75 16.32 -13.69 6.04
C ILE A 75 16.73 -12.46 5.22
N THR A 76 15.78 -11.95 4.46
CA THR A 76 15.90 -10.82 3.55
C THR A 76 14.64 -9.96 3.63
N VAL A 77 14.69 -8.72 3.12
CA VAL A 77 13.50 -7.86 3.05
C VAL A 77 12.36 -8.52 2.25
N SER A 78 12.69 -9.33 1.24
CA SER A 78 11.73 -10.00 0.35
C SER A 78 11.07 -11.25 0.93
N ASN A 79 11.50 -11.77 2.09
CA ASN A 79 10.88 -12.94 2.73
C ASN A 79 10.52 -12.74 4.21
N LEU A 80 10.54 -11.50 4.71
CA LEU A 80 10.16 -11.16 6.09
C LEU A 80 8.79 -11.71 6.53
N LEU A 81 7.82 -11.80 5.61
CA LEU A 81 6.44 -12.23 5.91
C LEU A 81 6.22 -13.74 5.79
N VAL A 82 7.22 -14.49 5.31
CA VAL A 82 7.09 -15.92 5.01
C VAL A 82 8.25 -16.77 5.54
N HIS A 83 9.23 -16.15 6.20
CA HIS A 83 10.35 -16.87 6.79
C HIS A 83 9.92 -17.68 8.03
N GLU A 84 10.62 -18.79 8.26
CA GLU A 84 10.49 -19.56 9.49
C GLU A 84 11.18 -18.85 10.66
N PRO A 85 10.71 -19.02 11.91
CA PRO A 85 11.36 -18.43 13.08
C PRO A 85 12.84 -18.84 13.17
N ASN A 86 13.75 -17.86 13.01
CA ASN A 86 15.19 -18.09 13.10
C ASN A 86 15.86 -17.11 14.09
N PRO A 87 15.70 -17.31 15.40
CA PRO A 87 16.32 -16.44 16.41
C PRO A 87 17.84 -16.65 16.45
N ARG A 88 18.60 -15.54 16.51
CA ARG A 88 20.06 -15.59 16.66
C ARG A 88 20.51 -16.23 17.97
N ASN A 89 19.72 -16.05 19.03
CA ASN A 89 20.00 -16.56 20.36
C ASN A 89 18.77 -17.29 20.92
N LEU A 90 18.82 -18.62 20.88
CA LEU A 90 17.71 -19.49 21.34
C LEU A 90 17.40 -19.32 22.83
N ARG A 91 18.41 -19.10 23.68
CA ARG A 91 18.19 -18.92 25.13
C ARG A 91 17.49 -17.61 25.42
N LEU A 92 17.86 -16.55 24.71
CA LEU A 92 17.20 -15.24 24.82
C LEU A 92 15.77 -15.31 24.30
N ALA A 93 15.54 -16.00 23.18
CA ALA A 93 14.21 -16.24 22.64
C ALA A 93 13.31 -17.00 23.62
N ASP A 94 13.80 -18.11 24.18
CA ASP A 94 13.08 -18.88 25.20
C ASP A 94 12.74 -18.02 26.43
N ALA A 95 13.68 -17.19 26.90
CA ALA A 95 13.41 -16.26 27.98
C ALA A 95 12.29 -15.26 27.63
N PHE A 96 12.34 -14.64 26.44
CA PHE A 96 11.33 -13.69 25.97
C PHE A 96 9.95 -14.34 25.83
N ILE A 97 9.88 -15.60 25.38
CA ILE A 97 8.63 -16.37 25.30
C ILE A 97 8.07 -16.64 26.70
N ARG A 98 8.91 -17.11 27.64
CA ARG A 98 8.49 -17.43 29.02
C ARG A 98 7.96 -16.22 29.79
N VAL A 99 8.51 -15.03 29.54
CA VAL A 99 8.04 -13.79 30.16
C VAL A 99 6.90 -13.12 29.39
N GLY A 100 6.45 -13.71 28.27
CA GLY A 100 5.30 -13.22 27.49
C GLY A 100 5.59 -11.99 26.63
N LEU A 101 6.86 -11.68 26.32
CA LEU A 101 7.24 -10.53 25.49
C LEU A 101 7.12 -10.80 23.99
N VAL A 102 7.26 -12.05 23.56
CA VAL A 102 7.13 -12.48 22.17
C VAL A 102 6.37 -13.80 22.09
N GLU A 103 5.73 -14.07 20.97
CA GLU A 103 5.07 -15.34 20.71
C GLU A 103 5.98 -16.31 19.96
N GLN A 104 5.74 -17.61 20.16
CA GLN A 104 6.49 -18.68 19.49
C GLN A 104 6.10 -18.87 18.01
N THR A 105 5.08 -18.15 17.52
CA THR A 105 4.45 -18.42 16.22
C THR A 105 5.21 -17.88 15.00
N GLY A 106 6.25 -17.06 15.20
CA GLY A 106 6.95 -16.39 14.09
C GLY A 106 6.18 -15.24 13.44
N ARG A 107 4.93 -14.99 13.88
CA ARG A 107 4.04 -13.94 13.32
C ARG A 107 4.25 -12.57 13.96
N GLY A 108 5.39 -12.36 14.61
CA GLY A 108 5.76 -11.07 15.20
C GLY A 108 5.79 -9.98 14.14
N VAL A 109 6.49 -10.22 13.03
CA VAL A 109 6.59 -9.25 11.93
C VAL A 109 5.21 -8.82 11.41
N ASP A 110 4.24 -9.73 11.33
CA ASP A 110 2.87 -9.44 10.90
C ASP A 110 2.23 -8.33 11.74
N ARG A 111 2.47 -8.30 13.06
CA ARG A 111 1.93 -7.25 13.96
C ARG A 111 2.48 -5.87 13.64
N ILE A 112 3.75 -5.81 13.26
CA ILE A 112 4.39 -4.55 12.85
C ILE A 112 3.71 -4.02 11.58
N PHE A 113 3.47 -4.89 10.60
CA PHE A 113 2.80 -4.54 9.35
C PHE A 113 1.32 -4.18 9.57
N MET A 114 0.55 -5.04 10.25
CA MET A 114 -0.86 -4.78 10.56
C MET A 114 -1.04 -3.49 11.36
N GLY A 115 -0.09 -3.18 12.27
CA GLY A 115 -0.06 -1.94 13.04
C GLY A 115 0.03 -0.66 12.20
N GLN A 116 0.55 -0.74 10.98
CA GLN A 116 0.55 0.35 10.01
C GLN A 116 -0.69 0.29 9.11
N LEU A 117 -0.90 -0.87 8.49
CA LEU A 117 -1.87 -1.05 7.42
C LEU A 117 -3.31 -0.80 7.87
N LYS A 118 -3.68 -1.19 9.09
CA LYS A 118 -5.05 -0.98 9.61
C LYS A 118 -5.45 0.49 9.71
N TYR A 119 -4.49 1.41 9.65
CA TYR A 119 -4.71 2.86 9.68
C TYR A 119 -4.47 3.53 8.32
N GLY A 120 -4.33 2.75 7.24
CA GLY A 120 -4.06 3.25 5.90
C GLY A 120 -2.67 3.87 5.73
N ARG A 121 -1.71 3.48 6.59
CA ARG A 121 -0.33 3.98 6.54
C ARG A 121 0.55 3.09 5.66
N PRO A 122 1.69 3.61 5.13
CA PRO A 122 2.66 2.79 4.44
C PRO A 122 3.20 1.65 5.31
N VAL A 123 3.59 0.54 4.68
CA VAL A 123 4.24 -0.59 5.37
C VAL A 123 5.51 -0.15 6.12
N PRO A 124 5.93 -0.88 7.17
CA PRO A 124 7.22 -0.67 7.80
C PRO A 124 8.36 -0.75 6.77
N ASP A 125 9.24 0.25 6.75
CA ASP A 125 10.32 0.35 5.78
C ASP A 125 11.62 -0.22 6.38
N TYR A 126 12.09 -1.31 5.76
CA TYR A 126 13.35 -1.98 6.07
C TYR A 126 14.48 -1.68 5.07
N GLY A 127 14.25 -0.80 4.09
CA GLY A 127 15.13 -0.58 2.93
C GLY A 127 16.52 -0.03 3.26
N ARG A 128 16.73 0.46 4.49
CA ARG A 128 18.05 0.89 5.00
C ARG A 128 18.79 -0.22 5.76
N THR A 129 18.27 -1.44 5.76
CA THR A 129 18.93 -2.58 6.39
C THR A 129 20.10 -3.07 5.55
N ASP A 130 21.21 -3.38 6.21
CA ASP A 130 22.42 -3.91 5.60
C ASP A 130 23.06 -4.98 6.50
N SER A 131 24.24 -5.47 6.15
CA SER A 131 24.96 -6.49 6.93
C SER A 131 25.41 -6.01 8.33
N THR A 132 25.38 -4.71 8.58
CA THR A 132 25.85 -4.08 9.81
C THR A 132 24.73 -3.71 10.77
N GLY A 133 23.49 -3.55 10.26
CA GLY A 133 22.35 -3.23 11.09
C GLY A 133 21.00 -3.41 10.40
N VAL A 134 20.04 -3.91 11.15
CA VAL A 134 18.62 -3.90 10.79
C VAL A 134 18.01 -2.57 11.18
N ARG A 135 17.32 -1.92 10.24
CA ARG A 135 16.70 -0.60 10.43
C ARG A 135 15.25 -0.70 10.00
N VAL A 136 14.34 -0.52 10.95
CA VAL A 136 12.90 -0.47 10.68
C VAL A 136 12.38 0.95 10.91
N VAL A 137 11.70 1.49 9.90
CA VAL A 137 11.03 2.78 9.96
C VAL A 137 9.53 2.55 10.02
N LEU A 138 8.93 2.93 11.15
CA LEU A 138 7.50 3.02 11.31
C LEU A 138 7.08 4.44 10.92
N ARG A 139 6.43 4.60 9.78
CA ARG A 139 5.93 5.92 9.35
C ARG A 139 4.77 6.34 10.25
N GLY A 140 4.80 7.59 10.69
CA GLY A 140 3.68 8.24 11.35
C GLY A 140 2.89 9.07 10.36
N GLY A 141 2.24 10.12 10.86
CA GLY A 141 1.46 11.07 10.07
C GLY A 141 -0.03 10.73 10.01
N ALA A 142 -0.77 11.56 9.26
CA ALA A 142 -2.22 11.48 9.19
C ALA A 142 -2.67 10.11 8.69
N ALA A 143 -3.23 9.32 9.60
CA ALA A 143 -3.93 8.09 9.25
C ALA A 143 -5.11 8.42 8.32
N SER A 144 -5.45 7.47 7.45
CA SER A 144 -6.72 7.52 6.74
C SER A 144 -7.82 7.09 7.70
N LEU A 145 -8.52 8.05 8.29
CA LEU A 145 -9.58 7.81 9.26
C LEU A 145 -10.70 6.93 8.66
N GLU A 146 -11.03 7.15 7.39
CA GLU A 146 -12.00 6.35 6.64
C GLU A 146 -11.53 4.92 6.37
N PHE A 147 -10.24 4.73 6.08
CA PHE A 147 -9.68 3.39 5.93
C PHE A 147 -9.68 2.65 7.27
N ALA A 148 -9.30 3.33 8.37
CA ALA A 148 -9.32 2.75 9.70
C ALA A 148 -10.73 2.35 10.14
N ALA A 149 -11.72 3.22 9.91
CA ALA A 149 -13.13 2.93 10.16
C ALA A 149 -13.62 1.72 9.36
N PHE A 150 -13.28 1.65 8.07
CA PHE A 150 -13.62 0.52 7.21
C PHE A 150 -13.03 -0.81 7.70
N VAL A 151 -11.75 -0.84 8.08
CA VAL A 151 -11.10 -2.04 8.61
C VAL A 151 -11.78 -2.48 9.91
N TYR A 152 -12.10 -1.53 10.80
CA TYR A 152 -12.78 -1.80 12.06
C TYR A 152 -14.21 -2.32 11.86
N GLU A 153 -14.97 -1.77 10.92
CA GLU A 153 -16.32 -2.23 10.60
C GLU A 153 -16.34 -3.68 10.10
N LEU A 154 -15.40 -4.04 9.21
CA LEU A 154 -15.27 -5.41 8.72
C LEU A 154 -14.93 -6.40 9.84
N ASP A 155 -14.01 -6.02 10.73
CA ASP A 155 -13.67 -6.83 11.90
C ASP A 155 -14.90 -7.05 12.81
N LYS A 156 -15.66 -5.97 13.11
CA LYS A 156 -16.88 -6.06 13.92
C LYS A 156 -18.02 -6.82 13.26
N ALA A 157 -18.08 -6.83 11.93
CA ALA A 157 -19.03 -7.64 11.17
C ALA A 157 -18.65 -9.14 11.12
N GLY A 158 -17.53 -9.55 11.72
CA GLY A 158 -17.06 -10.94 11.68
C GLY A 158 -16.31 -11.31 10.40
N HIS A 159 -15.85 -10.31 9.65
CA HIS A 159 -15.09 -10.46 8.42
C HIS A 159 -13.70 -9.81 8.53
N PRO A 160 -12.86 -10.23 9.48
CA PRO A 160 -11.54 -9.63 9.69
C PRO A 160 -10.66 -9.77 8.44
N LEU A 161 -9.99 -8.69 8.08
CA LEU A 161 -9.03 -8.68 6.98
C LEU A 161 -7.73 -9.35 7.42
N SER A 162 -7.22 -10.25 6.58
CA SER A 162 -5.89 -10.84 6.78
C SER A 162 -4.78 -9.81 6.49
N LEU A 163 -3.53 -10.13 6.86
CA LEU A 163 -2.39 -9.30 6.48
C LEU A 163 -2.26 -9.16 4.95
N ASP A 164 -2.46 -10.24 4.20
CA ASP A 164 -2.41 -10.23 2.74
C ASP A 164 -3.47 -9.27 2.16
N ASP A 165 -4.68 -9.26 2.74
CA ASP A 165 -5.75 -8.35 2.34
C ASP A 165 -5.40 -6.90 2.60
N LEU A 166 -4.91 -6.62 3.81
CA LEU A 166 -4.53 -5.28 4.23
C LEU A 166 -3.39 -4.75 3.37
N LEU A 167 -2.41 -5.58 3.03
CA LEU A 167 -1.32 -5.22 2.12
C LEU A 167 -1.88 -4.78 0.77
N ILE A 168 -2.70 -5.61 0.14
CA ILE A 168 -3.26 -5.33 -1.19
C ILE A 168 -4.17 -4.09 -1.16
N LEU A 169 -5.10 -4.00 -0.20
CA LEU A 169 -6.05 -2.90 -0.11
C LEU A 169 -5.37 -1.57 0.20
N ASN A 170 -4.35 -1.57 1.07
CA ASN A 170 -3.57 -0.37 1.37
C ASN A 170 -2.75 0.08 0.15
N THR A 171 -2.11 -0.84 -0.58
CA THR A 171 -1.42 -0.50 -1.82
C THR A 171 -2.39 0.06 -2.86
N LEU A 172 -3.58 -0.52 -3.00
CA LEU A 172 -4.62 0.03 -3.87
C LEU A 172 -5.11 1.41 -3.42
N TYR A 173 -5.17 1.67 -2.11
CA TYR A 173 -5.50 2.99 -1.57
C TYR A 173 -4.42 4.05 -1.85
N LEU A 174 -3.15 3.67 -1.79
CA LEU A 174 -2.02 4.58 -1.99
C LEU A 174 -1.66 4.77 -3.48
N GLU A 175 -1.66 3.69 -4.26
CA GLU A 175 -1.15 3.65 -5.64
C GLU A 175 -2.26 3.52 -6.70
N GLY A 176 -3.49 3.20 -6.30
CA GLY A 176 -4.68 3.18 -7.15
C GLY A 176 -4.85 1.93 -8.01
N ARG A 177 -3.81 1.12 -8.20
CA ARG A 177 -3.87 -0.14 -8.97
C ARG A 177 -2.81 -1.15 -8.53
N ILE A 178 -3.07 -2.43 -8.76
CA ILE A 178 -2.09 -3.50 -8.56
C ILE A 178 -2.28 -4.60 -9.60
N ASP A 179 -1.20 -5.20 -10.09
CA ASP A 179 -1.26 -6.43 -10.87
C ASP A 179 -0.91 -7.65 -10.01
N THR A 180 -1.12 -8.85 -10.55
CA THR A 180 -0.84 -10.09 -9.80
C THR A 180 0.64 -10.25 -9.44
N GLU A 181 1.57 -9.70 -10.23
CA GLU A 181 3.01 -9.84 -9.98
C GLU A 181 3.48 -8.92 -8.85
N THR A 182 2.93 -7.71 -8.81
CA THR A 182 3.11 -6.75 -7.73
C THR A 182 2.49 -7.28 -6.46
N ALA A 183 1.26 -7.82 -6.52
CA ALA A 183 0.62 -8.46 -5.37
C ALA A 183 1.43 -9.64 -4.83
N ARG A 184 1.99 -10.48 -5.71
CA ARG A 184 2.89 -11.59 -5.35
C ARG A 184 4.10 -11.11 -4.54
N SER A 185 4.78 -10.08 -5.06
CA SER A 185 5.96 -9.51 -4.42
C SER A 185 5.62 -8.84 -3.09
N LEU A 186 4.48 -8.16 -3.03
CA LEU A 186 4.00 -7.43 -1.86
C LEU A 186 3.67 -8.37 -0.68
N ILE A 187 2.92 -9.44 -0.93
CA ILE A 187 2.55 -10.42 0.11
C ILE A 187 3.64 -11.49 0.33
N GLN A 188 4.70 -11.45 -0.48
CA GLN A 188 5.86 -12.36 -0.42
C GLN A 188 5.52 -13.85 -0.56
N LYS A 189 4.45 -14.16 -1.30
CA LYS A 189 3.99 -15.55 -1.52
C LYS A 189 4.00 -15.88 -3.00
N GLU A 190 3.72 -17.14 -3.33
CA GLU A 190 3.63 -17.60 -4.70
C GLU A 190 2.51 -16.93 -5.50
N LYS A 191 2.70 -16.86 -6.82
CA LYS A 191 1.75 -16.18 -7.73
C LYS A 191 0.33 -16.74 -7.64
N GLY A 192 0.20 -18.04 -7.42
CA GLY A 192 -1.09 -18.70 -7.23
C GLY A 192 -1.84 -18.18 -6.01
N HIS A 193 -1.13 -17.99 -4.89
CA HIS A 193 -1.71 -17.44 -3.65
C HIS A 193 -2.10 -15.98 -3.85
N ALA A 194 -1.25 -15.17 -4.47
CA ALA A 194 -1.58 -13.77 -4.77
C ALA A 194 -2.83 -13.64 -5.65
N ARG A 195 -2.97 -14.51 -6.66
CA ARG A 195 -4.17 -14.56 -7.49
C ARG A 195 -5.40 -14.94 -6.67
N MET A 196 -5.31 -15.98 -5.84
CA MET A 196 -6.41 -16.40 -4.96
C MET A 196 -6.86 -15.26 -4.03
N THR A 197 -5.94 -14.54 -3.40
CA THR A 197 -6.27 -13.39 -2.56
C THR A 197 -6.97 -12.28 -3.34
N LEU A 198 -6.47 -11.95 -4.55
CA LEU A 198 -7.09 -10.95 -5.41
C LEU A 198 -8.51 -11.34 -5.87
N GLU A 199 -8.74 -12.61 -6.25
CA GLU A 199 -10.08 -13.07 -6.63
C GLU A 199 -11.02 -13.09 -5.41
N ARG A 200 -10.55 -13.50 -4.23
CA ARG A 200 -11.37 -13.43 -3.00
C ARG A 200 -11.76 -12.00 -2.66
N LEU A 201 -10.83 -11.04 -2.75
CA LEU A 201 -11.14 -9.62 -2.56
C LEU A 201 -12.12 -9.10 -3.62
N HIS A 202 -12.07 -9.66 -4.83
CA HIS A 202 -12.98 -9.32 -5.91
C HIS A 202 -14.39 -9.83 -5.66
N GLU A 203 -14.52 -11.10 -5.26
CA GLU A 203 -15.79 -11.73 -4.86
C GLU A 203 -16.42 -11.04 -3.65
N ALA A 204 -15.59 -10.56 -2.71
CA ALA A 204 -16.03 -9.75 -1.57
C ALA A 204 -16.46 -8.33 -1.94
N GLY A 205 -16.37 -7.92 -3.21
CA GLY A 205 -16.75 -6.59 -3.69
C GLY A 205 -15.81 -5.46 -3.23
N LEU A 206 -14.59 -5.80 -2.78
CA LEU A 206 -13.60 -4.84 -2.30
C LEU A 206 -12.70 -4.34 -3.44
N VAL A 207 -12.46 -5.19 -4.43
CA VAL A 207 -11.67 -4.83 -5.63
C VAL A 207 -12.40 -5.20 -6.91
N GLU A 208 -12.06 -4.52 -8.00
CA GLU A 208 -12.54 -4.82 -9.34
C GLU A 208 -11.37 -5.05 -10.29
N ALA A 209 -11.50 -6.06 -11.15
CA ALA A 209 -10.52 -6.33 -12.19
C ALA A 209 -10.81 -5.54 -13.45
N ARG A 210 -9.76 -5.02 -14.08
CA ARG A 210 -9.80 -4.34 -15.37
C ARG A 210 -8.73 -4.88 -16.31
N GLY A 211 -9.04 -4.94 -17.60
CA GLY A 211 -8.16 -5.55 -18.61
C GLY A 211 -8.25 -7.08 -18.65
N GLY A 212 -7.42 -7.70 -19.49
CA GLY A 212 -7.46 -9.15 -19.73
C GLY A 212 -6.07 -9.76 -19.89
N GLY A 213 -5.97 -11.06 -19.62
CA GLY A 213 -4.72 -11.83 -19.74
C GLY A 213 -3.57 -11.25 -18.90
N ARG A 214 -2.41 -11.03 -19.54
CA ARG A 214 -1.22 -10.43 -18.91
C ARG A 214 -1.37 -8.96 -18.55
N GLY A 215 -2.40 -8.26 -19.05
CA GLY A 215 -2.68 -6.86 -18.75
C GLY A 215 -3.77 -6.66 -17.70
N ARG A 216 -4.20 -7.73 -17.01
CA ARG A 216 -5.22 -7.63 -15.96
C ARG A 216 -4.62 -6.93 -14.73
N VAL A 217 -5.26 -5.84 -14.32
CA VAL A 217 -4.95 -5.06 -13.12
C VAL A 217 -6.19 -4.99 -12.24
N TYR A 218 -6.00 -4.75 -10.96
CA TYR A 218 -7.05 -4.61 -9.97
C TYR A 218 -7.06 -3.19 -9.42
N HIS A 219 -8.25 -2.71 -9.08
CA HIS A 219 -8.51 -1.41 -8.49
C HIS A 219 -9.45 -1.56 -7.30
N LEU A 220 -9.50 -0.58 -6.39
CA LEU A 220 -10.62 -0.49 -5.44
C LEU A 220 -11.93 -0.34 -6.22
N THR A 221 -13.02 -0.93 -5.72
CA THR A 221 -14.34 -0.66 -6.28
C THR A 221 -14.70 0.82 -6.15
N ALA A 222 -15.57 1.31 -7.04
CA ALA A 222 -16.02 2.71 -7.02
C ALA A 222 -16.60 3.15 -5.66
N THR A 223 -17.23 2.24 -4.93
CA THR A 223 -17.77 2.49 -3.59
C THR A 223 -16.65 2.75 -2.58
N LEU A 224 -15.63 1.88 -2.52
CA LEU A 224 -14.51 2.04 -1.59
C LEU A 224 -13.62 3.22 -1.96
N TYR A 225 -13.38 3.46 -3.25
CA TYR A 225 -12.58 4.60 -3.67
C TYR A 225 -13.21 5.91 -3.21
N ARG A 226 -14.53 6.10 -3.44
CA ARG A 226 -15.25 7.29 -2.98
C ARG A 226 -15.22 7.44 -1.46
N ARG A 227 -15.34 6.32 -0.73
CA ARG A 227 -15.23 6.33 0.73
C ARG A 227 -13.85 6.82 1.20
N PHE A 228 -12.77 6.30 0.64
CA PHE A 228 -11.42 6.59 1.14
C PHE A 228 -10.83 7.92 0.66
N LYS A 229 -11.20 8.38 -0.54
CA LYS A 229 -10.61 9.56 -1.21
C LYS A 229 -11.60 10.70 -1.42
N GLY A 230 -12.89 10.46 -1.16
CA GLY A 230 -13.96 11.42 -1.41
C GLY A 230 -14.38 11.50 -2.88
N GLU A 231 -15.52 12.14 -3.10
CA GLU A 231 -16.19 12.18 -4.40
C GLU A 231 -15.45 13.04 -5.44
N ALA A 232 -14.78 14.12 -5.01
CA ALA A 232 -14.02 15.01 -5.88
C ALA A 232 -12.70 14.39 -6.39
N GLU A 233 -12.06 13.53 -5.61
CA GLU A 233 -10.88 12.77 -6.06
C GLU A 233 -11.30 11.61 -6.96
N TYR A 234 -12.42 10.94 -6.65
CA TYR A 234 -13.01 9.92 -7.52
C TYR A 234 -13.40 10.47 -8.90
N ALA A 235 -14.06 11.64 -8.97
CA ALA A 235 -14.44 12.25 -10.25
C ALA A 235 -13.22 12.57 -11.11
N ARG A 236 -12.12 13.04 -10.50
CA ARG A 236 -10.84 13.27 -11.19
C ARG A 236 -10.22 11.96 -11.67
N ALA A 237 -10.18 10.92 -10.84
CA ALA A 237 -9.63 9.62 -11.21
C ALA A 237 -10.46 8.90 -12.30
N LYS A 238 -11.79 9.01 -12.23
CA LYS A 238 -12.73 8.42 -13.20
C LYS A 238 -12.73 9.12 -14.56
N GLY A 239 -12.42 10.42 -14.60
CA GLY A 239 -12.20 11.16 -15.84
C GLY A 239 -11.18 10.49 -16.78
N PHE A 240 -10.34 9.60 -16.26
CA PHE A 240 -9.34 8.83 -17.01
C PHE A 240 -9.76 7.39 -17.36
N GLU A 241 -11.05 7.03 -17.28
CA GLU A 241 -11.59 5.77 -17.82
C GLU A 241 -11.60 5.76 -19.36
N PRO A 242 -11.34 4.63 -20.06
CA PRO A 242 -11.22 4.62 -21.53
C PRO A 242 -12.40 5.24 -22.29
N HIS A 243 -13.63 5.06 -21.79
CA HIS A 243 -14.82 5.65 -22.41
C HIS A 243 -14.94 7.16 -22.14
N GLN A 244 -14.53 7.62 -20.96
CA GLN A 244 -14.51 9.05 -20.64
C GLN A 244 -13.31 9.76 -21.28
N GLN A 245 -12.15 9.12 -21.38
CA GLN A 245 -11.00 9.59 -22.15
C GLN A 245 -11.36 9.76 -23.64
N GLU A 246 -12.13 8.81 -24.19
CA GLU A 246 -12.72 8.96 -25.53
C GLU A 246 -13.61 10.20 -25.61
N GLN A 247 -14.53 10.38 -24.66
CA GLN A 247 -15.40 11.55 -24.65
C GLN A 247 -14.63 12.88 -24.47
N MET A 248 -13.62 12.92 -23.59
CA MET A 248 -12.77 14.09 -23.36
C MET A 248 -12.01 14.50 -24.63
N ILE A 249 -11.46 13.53 -25.37
CA ILE A 249 -10.79 13.80 -26.65
C ILE A 249 -11.81 14.33 -27.66
N LEU A 250 -13.00 13.75 -27.75
CA LEU A 250 -14.05 14.19 -28.66
C LEU A 250 -14.51 15.62 -28.35
N ASP A 251 -14.78 15.93 -27.09
CA ASP A 251 -15.23 17.26 -26.65
C ASP A 251 -14.13 18.30 -26.88
N TYR A 252 -12.88 17.96 -26.57
CA TYR A 252 -11.74 18.84 -26.81
C TYR A 252 -11.55 19.15 -28.30
N VAL A 253 -11.56 18.14 -29.17
CA VAL A 253 -11.38 18.36 -30.62
C VAL A 253 -12.56 19.13 -31.21
N LYS A 254 -13.80 18.87 -30.78
CA LYS A 254 -14.96 19.65 -31.23
C LYS A 254 -14.85 21.12 -30.84
N ALA A 255 -14.39 21.41 -29.63
CA ALA A 255 -14.24 22.79 -29.15
C ALA A 255 -13.01 23.51 -29.76
N HIS A 256 -11.90 22.79 -29.96
CA HIS A 256 -10.60 23.41 -30.29
C HIS A 256 -10.14 23.10 -31.74
N LYS A 257 -10.99 22.42 -32.51
CA LYS A 257 -10.83 21.91 -33.89
C LYS A 257 -9.70 20.89 -34.10
N LYS A 258 -8.62 20.96 -33.32
CA LYS A 258 -7.43 20.09 -33.45
C LYS A 258 -6.95 19.56 -32.10
N ILE A 259 -6.40 18.34 -32.08
CA ILE A 259 -5.64 17.79 -30.97
C ILE A 259 -4.39 17.06 -31.48
N THR A 260 -3.26 17.22 -30.81
CA THR A 260 -2.05 16.41 -31.07
C THR A 260 -2.04 15.17 -30.18
N ARG A 261 -1.22 14.17 -30.53
CA ARG A 261 -1.02 12.99 -29.67
C ARG A 261 -0.50 13.37 -28.27
N ALA A 262 0.39 14.36 -28.19
CA ALA A 262 0.92 14.85 -26.91
C ALA A 262 -0.21 15.47 -26.06
N GLN A 263 -1.03 16.33 -26.67
CA GLN A 263 -2.18 16.91 -25.98
C GLN A 263 -3.21 15.86 -25.54
N ALA A 264 -3.44 14.81 -26.34
CA ALA A 264 -4.33 13.71 -25.93
C ALA A 264 -3.73 12.91 -24.76
N ALA A 265 -2.43 12.70 -24.74
CA ALA A 265 -1.72 12.05 -23.64
C ALA A 265 -1.84 12.87 -22.34
N ASP A 266 -1.61 14.18 -22.43
CA ASP A 266 -1.72 15.11 -21.29
C ASP A 266 -3.17 15.24 -20.80
N LEU A 267 -4.12 15.41 -21.73
CA LEU A 267 -5.55 15.55 -21.43
C LEU A 267 -6.11 14.32 -20.71
N CYS A 268 -5.69 13.13 -21.14
CA CYS A 268 -6.15 11.86 -20.58
C CYS A 268 -5.22 11.27 -19.52
N GLN A 269 -4.13 11.96 -19.16
CA GLN A 269 -3.11 11.52 -18.21
C GLN A 269 -2.62 10.08 -18.48
N ILE A 270 -2.32 9.77 -19.73
CA ILE A 270 -1.86 8.45 -20.20
C ILE A 270 -0.54 8.56 -20.96
N SER A 271 0.15 7.43 -21.16
CA SER A 271 1.37 7.44 -21.96
C SER A 271 1.10 7.81 -23.42
N SER A 272 2.11 8.32 -24.12
CA SER A 272 2.01 8.63 -25.56
C SER A 272 1.58 7.41 -26.40
N ASP A 273 1.95 6.20 -26.01
CA ASP A 273 1.56 4.97 -26.70
C ASP A 273 0.10 4.59 -26.43
N GLN A 274 -0.38 4.81 -25.21
CA GLN A 274 -1.79 4.63 -24.86
C GLN A 274 -2.66 5.65 -25.58
N ALA A 275 -2.23 6.92 -25.64
CA ALA A 275 -2.91 7.97 -26.40
C ALA A 275 -2.99 7.64 -27.89
N PHE A 276 -1.92 7.09 -28.48
CA PHE A 276 -1.93 6.63 -29.87
C PHE A 276 -2.99 5.53 -30.12
N ARG A 277 -3.03 4.50 -29.26
CA ARG A 277 -4.01 3.41 -29.37
C ARG A 277 -5.44 3.92 -29.18
N LEU A 278 -5.64 4.82 -28.22
CA LEU A 278 -6.94 5.44 -27.96
C LEU A 278 -7.41 6.26 -29.17
N LEU A 279 -6.58 7.17 -29.67
CA LEU A 279 -6.90 7.96 -30.87
C LEU A 279 -7.16 7.08 -32.09
N LYS A 280 -6.42 5.97 -32.26
CA LYS A 280 -6.70 4.99 -33.31
C LYS A 280 -8.09 4.37 -33.15
N LYS A 281 -8.44 3.92 -31.94
CA LYS A 281 -9.76 3.34 -31.64
C LYS A 281 -10.90 4.36 -31.84
N ILE A 282 -10.70 5.61 -31.44
CA ILE A 282 -11.68 6.68 -31.65
C ILE A 282 -11.90 6.92 -33.14
N ARG A 283 -10.84 6.94 -33.95
CA ARG A 283 -10.97 7.08 -35.42
C ARG A 283 -11.72 5.92 -36.07
N GLU A 284 -11.52 4.70 -35.58
CA GLU A 284 -12.24 3.53 -36.07
C GLU A 284 -13.75 3.64 -35.74
N LYS A 285 -14.09 4.25 -34.61
CA LYS A 285 -15.48 4.44 -34.17
C LYS A 285 -16.14 5.70 -34.75
N PHE A 286 -15.37 6.77 -34.95
CA PHE A 286 -15.81 8.08 -35.42
C PHE A 286 -14.97 8.52 -36.62
N PRO A 287 -15.40 8.21 -37.85
CA PRO A 287 -14.70 8.59 -39.08
C PRO A 287 -14.48 10.10 -39.27
N GLN A 288 -15.22 10.92 -38.51
CA GLN A 288 -15.10 12.38 -38.46
C GLN A 288 -13.75 12.84 -37.90
N LEU A 289 -13.09 12.02 -37.06
CA LEU A 289 -11.76 12.32 -36.56
C LEU A 289 -10.71 11.94 -37.61
N LYS A 290 -10.18 12.92 -38.34
CA LYS A 290 -9.15 12.71 -39.37
C LYS A 290 -7.76 13.03 -38.86
N LEU A 291 -6.79 12.22 -39.24
CA LEU A 291 -5.37 12.47 -39.00
C LEU A 291 -4.81 13.28 -40.17
N GLU A 292 -4.19 14.42 -39.87
CA GLU A 292 -3.46 15.23 -40.83
C GLU A 292 -2.01 15.45 -40.40
N GLY A 293 -1.15 15.70 -41.38
CA GLY A 293 0.29 15.86 -41.19
C GLY A 293 1.07 14.55 -41.07
N SER A 294 2.39 14.66 -40.88
CA SER A 294 3.29 13.51 -40.74
C SER A 294 4.33 13.73 -39.65
N ARG A 295 4.79 12.63 -39.04
CA ARG A 295 5.82 12.60 -38.00
C ARG A 295 5.54 13.59 -36.85
N ARG A 296 6.37 14.63 -36.68
CA ARG A 296 6.26 15.61 -35.58
C ARG A 296 5.14 16.63 -35.81
N GLY A 297 4.62 16.75 -37.03
CA GLY A 297 3.52 17.66 -37.37
C GLY A 297 2.15 16.98 -37.45
N ALA A 298 2.01 15.76 -36.92
CA ALA A 298 0.77 15.00 -37.00
C ALA A 298 -0.24 15.46 -35.93
N PHE A 299 -1.48 15.76 -36.35
CA PHE A 299 -2.58 16.16 -35.49
C PHE A 299 -3.92 15.62 -36.00
N TYR A 300 -4.91 15.60 -35.12
CA TYR A 300 -6.24 15.04 -35.39
C TYR A 300 -7.25 16.18 -35.42
N LEU A 301 -8.12 16.20 -36.43
CA LEU A 301 -9.16 17.20 -36.64
C LEU A 301 -10.54 16.53 -36.62
N TRP A 302 -11.54 17.23 -36.09
CA TRP A 302 -12.94 16.84 -36.26
C TRP A 302 -13.50 17.53 -37.50
N VAL A 303 -13.94 16.73 -38.47
CA VAL A 303 -14.59 17.21 -39.69
C VAL A 303 -16.10 16.99 -39.54
N GLU A 304 -16.86 18.08 -39.61
CA GLU A 304 -18.33 18.06 -39.60
C GLU A 304 -18.92 17.38 -40.85
#